data_AF-A0A9D7NEY5-F1
#
_entry.id   AF-A0A9D7NEY5-F1
#
_cell.length_a   1.000
_cell.length_b   1.000
_cell.length_c   1.000
_cell.angle_alpha   90.00
_cell.angle_beta   90.00
_cell.angle_gamma   90.00
#
_symmetry.space_group_name_H-M   'P 1'
#
loop_
_entity.id
_entity.type
_entity.pdbx_description
1 polymer ?
#
loop_
_entity_poly.entity_id
_entity_poly.type
_entity_poly.pdbx_seq_one_letter_code
_entity_poly.pdbx_strand_id
1 'polypeptide(L)'
;MYYRLPNADRGKISSLTLKDFLHVVGDGQSTVLELIENTPRALLQLEKLQETHWQVFKNVPVAGERIGLGVIGNHSKGTQFINGNRHIDAQLHATFDRIATQIPGFSYGRFDIKCTNLEDLKQGKNFKIIELNGVCSEPTHIYDQTLSTYFRAIGTIMWHWTIVRRVAAANHRNGVAYLSEPQMIRLLGGLRDYHRKIKAALKIE
;
A
#
# COMPACT_ATOMS: atom_id res chain seq x y z
N MET A 1 1.84 4.91 5.83
CA MET A 1 0.76 5.63 6.53
C MET A 1 1.35 6.79 7.30
N TYR A 2 0.73 7.95 7.16
CA TYR A 2 1.08 9.17 7.86
C TYR A 2 -0.17 9.72 8.54
N TYR A 3 0.00 10.34 9.70
CA TYR A 3 -1.04 11.14 10.34
C TYR A 3 -0.46 12.35 11.06
N ARG A 4 -1.24 13.42 11.15
CA ARG A 4 -0.96 14.63 11.91
C ARG A 4 -2.27 15.17 12.46
N LEU A 5 -2.29 15.50 13.76
CA LEU A 5 -3.48 16.14 14.32
C LEU A 5 -3.57 17.59 13.77
N PRO A 6 -4.78 18.13 13.54
CA PRO A 6 -4.98 19.46 12.94
C PRO A 6 -4.22 20.62 13.59
N ASN A 7 -3.91 20.51 14.89
CA ASN A 7 -3.19 21.54 15.67
C ASN A 7 -1.79 21.07 16.10
N ALA A 8 -1.28 19.99 15.51
CA ALA A 8 0.07 19.51 15.79
C ALA A 8 1.05 20.05 14.75
N ASP A 9 2.18 20.56 15.22
CA ASP A 9 3.26 21.05 14.36
C ASP A 9 3.90 19.93 13.55
N ARG A 10 3.89 18.71 14.08
CA ARG A 10 4.52 17.53 13.49
C ARG A 10 3.57 16.34 13.42
N GLY A 11 3.68 15.59 12.34
CA GLY A 11 3.00 14.33 12.15
C GLY A 11 3.88 13.14 12.51
N LYS A 12 3.35 11.95 12.21
CA LYS A 12 4.05 10.68 12.39
C LYS A 12 3.73 9.75 11.23
N ILE A 13 4.76 9.06 10.78
CA ILE A 13 4.63 7.88 9.93
C ILE A 13 4.41 6.69 10.85
N SER A 14 3.24 6.09 10.80
CA SER A 14 2.88 4.98 11.67
C SER A 14 3.10 3.61 11.03
N SER A 15 3.29 3.59 9.73
CA SER A 15 3.48 2.36 8.95
C SER A 15 4.28 2.67 7.70
N LEU A 16 5.30 1.85 7.45
CA LEU A 16 6.04 1.78 6.21
C LEU A 16 5.97 0.35 5.69
N THR A 17 5.67 0.19 4.41
CA THR A 17 5.60 -1.10 3.74
C THR A 17 6.54 -1.09 2.55
N LEU A 18 7.47 -2.05 2.51
CA LEU A 18 8.26 -2.32 1.32
C LEU A 18 7.51 -3.35 0.47
N LYS A 19 7.63 -3.24 -0.85
CA LYS A 19 6.97 -4.13 -1.80
C LYS A 19 8.06 -4.92 -2.53
N ASP A 20 8.06 -6.24 -2.37
CA ASP A 20 8.85 -7.15 -3.20
C ASP A 20 7.92 -7.77 -4.23
N PHE A 21 8.15 -7.46 -5.52
CA PHE A 21 7.27 -7.92 -6.58
C PHE A 21 7.38 -9.42 -6.76
N LEU A 22 6.31 -10.04 -7.26
CA LEU A 22 6.28 -11.48 -7.46
C LEU A 22 7.41 -11.90 -8.38
N HIS A 23 8.24 -12.83 -7.92
CA HIS A 23 9.35 -13.38 -8.67
C HIS A 23 9.64 -14.81 -8.19
N VAL A 24 10.39 -15.55 -9.01
CA VAL A 24 11.06 -16.79 -8.61
C VAL A 24 12.57 -16.62 -8.76
N VAL A 25 13.35 -17.44 -8.07
CA VAL A 25 14.81 -17.43 -8.13
C VAL A 25 15.27 -18.74 -8.75
N GLY A 26 16.08 -18.66 -9.80
CA GLY A 26 16.67 -19.83 -10.44
C GLY A 26 17.57 -20.63 -9.51
N ASP A 27 17.51 -21.94 -9.65
CA ASP A 27 18.43 -22.91 -9.02
C ASP A 27 19.37 -23.57 -10.04
N GLY A 28 19.26 -23.19 -11.32
CA GLY A 28 20.03 -23.76 -12.42
C GLY A 28 19.55 -25.11 -12.93
N GLN A 29 18.44 -25.65 -12.39
CA GLN A 29 17.97 -27.01 -12.71
C GLN A 29 16.47 -27.04 -13.02
N SER A 30 15.65 -26.36 -12.22
CA SER A 30 14.21 -26.31 -12.38
C SER A 30 13.77 -25.25 -13.38
N THR A 31 12.73 -25.58 -14.12
CA THR A 31 12.03 -24.65 -14.99
C THR A 31 11.31 -23.57 -14.18
N VAL A 32 11.01 -22.43 -14.81
CA VAL A 32 10.21 -21.36 -14.17
C VAL A 32 8.87 -21.89 -13.65
N LEU A 33 8.21 -22.81 -14.38
CA LEU A 33 6.96 -23.42 -13.92
C LEU A 33 7.15 -24.21 -12.62
N GLU A 34 8.15 -25.08 -12.55
CA GLU A 34 8.44 -25.86 -11.33
C GLU A 34 8.81 -24.93 -10.16
N LEU A 35 9.55 -23.85 -10.42
CA LEU A 35 9.87 -22.85 -9.40
C LEU A 35 8.62 -22.11 -8.90
N ILE A 36 7.66 -21.82 -9.80
CA ILE A 36 6.37 -21.23 -9.43
C ILE A 36 5.57 -22.19 -8.55
N GLU A 37 5.47 -23.46 -8.97
CA GLU A 37 4.72 -24.50 -8.27
C GLU A 37 5.28 -24.77 -6.86
N ASN A 38 6.60 -24.68 -6.71
CA ASN A 38 7.28 -24.84 -5.42
C ASN A 38 7.32 -23.55 -4.57
N THR A 39 6.85 -22.42 -5.10
CA THR A 39 6.80 -21.14 -4.36
C THR A 39 5.34 -20.84 -3.99
N PRO A 40 4.89 -21.01 -2.73
CA PRO A 40 3.47 -20.92 -2.36
C PRO A 40 2.78 -19.63 -2.82
N ARG A 41 3.48 -18.49 -2.73
CA ARG A 41 2.96 -17.19 -3.17
C ARG A 41 2.80 -17.09 -4.69
N ALA A 42 3.70 -17.69 -5.46
CA ALA A 42 3.63 -17.70 -6.92
C ALA A 42 2.61 -18.74 -7.42
N LEU A 43 2.55 -19.90 -6.78
CA LEU A 43 1.57 -20.95 -7.05
C LEU A 43 0.13 -20.42 -6.97
N LEU A 44 -0.17 -19.59 -5.96
CA LEU A 44 -1.49 -18.92 -5.83
C LEU A 44 -1.83 -17.97 -6.99
N GLN A 45 -0.89 -17.66 -7.87
CA GLN A 45 -1.08 -16.81 -9.05
C GLN A 45 -0.95 -17.59 -10.36
N LEU A 46 -0.74 -18.91 -10.31
CA LEU A 46 -0.37 -19.73 -11.48
C LEU A 46 -1.35 -19.59 -12.65
N GLU A 47 -2.66 -19.67 -12.41
CA GLU A 47 -3.68 -19.51 -13.46
C GLU A 47 -3.53 -18.18 -14.22
N LYS A 48 -3.35 -17.08 -13.49
CA LYS A 48 -3.13 -15.76 -14.11
C LYS A 48 -1.76 -15.68 -14.80
N LEU A 49 -0.74 -16.34 -14.26
CA LEU A 49 0.59 -16.37 -14.86
C LEU A 49 0.59 -17.19 -16.15
N GLN A 50 -0.24 -18.22 -16.28
CA GLN A 50 -0.41 -18.96 -17.53
C GLN A 50 -0.92 -18.05 -18.65
N GLU A 51 -1.83 -17.14 -18.36
CA GLU A 51 -2.34 -16.19 -19.37
C GLU A 51 -1.28 -15.18 -19.83
N THR A 52 -0.35 -14.80 -18.94
CA THR A 52 0.51 -13.62 -19.13
C THR A 52 2.01 -13.91 -19.29
N HIS A 53 2.49 -15.07 -18.82
CA HIS A 53 3.91 -15.42 -18.70
C HIS A 53 4.24 -16.83 -19.22
N TRP A 54 3.30 -17.52 -19.91
CA TRP A 54 3.51 -18.89 -20.40
C TRP A 54 4.79 -19.08 -21.23
N GLN A 55 5.24 -18.04 -21.92
CA GLN A 55 6.42 -18.08 -22.79
C GLN A 55 7.72 -18.40 -22.03
N VAL A 56 7.81 -18.04 -20.75
CA VAL A 56 9.04 -18.25 -19.95
C VAL A 56 8.99 -19.54 -19.12
N PHE A 57 7.86 -20.26 -19.10
CA PHE A 57 7.64 -21.38 -18.19
C PHE A 57 8.63 -22.52 -18.37
N LYS A 58 9.07 -22.76 -19.61
CA LYS A 58 10.03 -23.83 -19.95
C LYS A 58 11.49 -23.43 -19.75
N ASN A 59 11.77 -22.16 -19.48
CA ASN A 59 13.14 -21.69 -19.27
C ASN A 59 13.64 -22.22 -17.93
N VAL A 60 14.91 -22.63 -17.89
CA VAL A 60 15.63 -22.97 -16.66
C VAL A 60 16.56 -21.79 -16.33
N PRO A 61 16.19 -20.93 -15.37
CA PRO A 61 17.01 -19.77 -15.02
C PRO A 61 18.29 -20.20 -14.31
N VAL A 62 19.39 -19.47 -14.51
CA VAL A 62 20.65 -19.80 -13.83
C VAL A 62 20.53 -19.59 -12.33
N ALA A 63 21.36 -20.29 -11.55
CA ALA A 63 21.34 -20.19 -10.10
C ALA A 63 21.49 -18.73 -9.62
N GLY A 64 20.52 -18.25 -8.83
CA GLY A 64 20.47 -16.88 -8.32
C GLY A 64 19.80 -15.85 -9.24
N GLU A 65 19.43 -16.22 -10.46
CA GLU A 65 18.70 -15.33 -11.37
C GLU A 65 17.28 -15.06 -10.87
N ARG A 66 16.89 -13.79 -10.77
CA ARG A 66 15.52 -13.39 -10.40
C ARG A 66 14.66 -13.21 -11.64
N ILE A 67 13.66 -14.09 -11.79
CA ILE A 67 12.64 -13.97 -12.85
C ILE A 67 11.42 -13.26 -12.30
N GLY A 68 11.17 -12.04 -12.78
CA GLY A 68 9.99 -11.25 -12.42
C GLY A 68 8.72 -11.82 -13.04
N LEU A 69 7.69 -12.01 -12.21
CA LEU A 69 6.37 -12.56 -12.57
C LEU A 69 5.24 -11.54 -12.41
N GLY A 70 5.58 -10.28 -12.10
CA GLY A 70 4.62 -9.21 -11.97
C GLY A 70 5.27 -7.87 -11.69
N VAL A 71 4.63 -6.81 -12.16
CA VAL A 71 5.07 -5.41 -11.95
C VAL A 71 4.07 -4.60 -11.11
N ILE A 72 2.96 -5.23 -10.72
CA ILE A 72 1.85 -4.60 -10.00
C ILE A 72 2.08 -4.80 -8.50
N GLY A 73 2.36 -3.70 -7.79
CA GLY A 73 2.59 -3.66 -6.34
C GLY A 73 1.37 -3.87 -5.46
N ASN A 74 0.49 -4.82 -5.81
CA ASN A 74 -0.70 -5.19 -5.07
C ASN A 74 -0.53 -6.56 -4.41
N HIS A 75 -0.83 -6.64 -3.11
CA HIS A 75 -0.72 -7.86 -2.32
C HIS A 75 -1.57 -9.01 -2.87
N SER A 76 -2.80 -8.73 -3.30
CA SER A 76 -3.70 -9.76 -3.85
C SER A 76 -3.27 -10.27 -5.23
N LYS A 77 -2.29 -9.61 -5.85
CA LYS A 77 -1.69 -9.99 -7.13
C LYS A 77 -0.27 -10.57 -6.96
N GLY A 78 0.03 -11.08 -5.77
CA GLY A 78 1.28 -11.79 -5.50
C GLY A 78 2.43 -10.91 -4.99
N THR A 79 2.33 -9.58 -4.95
CA THR A 79 3.38 -8.75 -4.35
C THR A 79 3.50 -9.04 -2.84
N GLN A 80 4.72 -9.31 -2.38
CA GLN A 80 4.97 -9.45 -0.96
C GLN A 80 5.03 -8.07 -0.31
N PHE A 81 4.28 -7.91 0.78
CA PHE A 81 4.35 -6.73 1.64
C PHE A 81 5.25 -7.05 2.81
N ILE A 82 6.27 -6.22 3.00
CA ILE A 82 7.28 -6.37 4.03
C ILE A 82 7.16 -5.19 4.99
N ASN A 83 7.13 -5.46 6.28
CA ASN A 83 7.08 -4.46 7.33
C ASN A 83 8.41 -3.70 7.38
N GLY A 84 8.37 -2.47 6.86
CA GLY A 84 9.52 -1.57 6.80
C GLY A 84 9.66 -0.67 8.01
N ASN A 85 8.87 -0.84 9.07
CA ASN A 85 8.81 0.12 10.18
C ASN A 85 10.17 0.39 10.85
N ARG A 86 11.13 -0.55 10.78
CA ARG A 86 12.52 -0.35 11.25
C ARG A 86 13.26 0.81 10.55
N HIS A 87 12.80 1.22 9.37
CA HIS A 87 13.39 2.33 8.61
C HIS A 87 12.71 3.68 8.89
N ILE A 88 11.69 3.70 9.76
CA ILE A 88 11.05 4.94 10.19
C ILE A 88 11.95 5.61 11.22
N ASP A 89 12.43 6.80 10.87
CA ASP A 89 13.25 7.64 11.73
C ASP A 89 12.81 9.10 11.66
N ALA A 90 13.53 9.96 12.40
CA ALA A 90 13.23 11.39 12.46
C ALA A 90 13.36 12.09 11.09
N GLN A 91 14.27 11.64 10.21
CA GLN A 91 14.44 12.22 8.88
C GLN A 91 13.25 11.88 7.99
N LEU A 92 12.80 10.62 8.01
CA LEU A 92 11.62 10.21 7.27
C LEU A 92 10.37 10.96 7.74
N HIS A 93 10.18 11.11 9.05
CA HIS A 93 9.11 11.94 9.59
C HIS A 93 9.17 13.38 9.08
N ALA A 94 10.33 14.04 9.17
CA ALA A 94 10.49 15.43 8.72
C ALA A 94 10.20 15.60 7.22
N THR A 95 10.63 14.64 6.39
CA THR A 95 10.34 14.67 4.95
C THR A 95 8.84 14.60 4.67
N PHE A 96 8.12 13.67 5.31
CA PHE A 96 6.68 13.55 5.09
C PHE A 96 5.86 14.63 5.78
N ASP A 97 6.33 15.21 6.89
CA ASP A 97 5.75 16.42 7.49
C ASP A 97 5.77 17.57 6.49
N ARG A 98 6.93 17.81 5.85
CA ARG A 98 7.08 18.85 4.82
C ARG A 98 6.17 18.62 3.62
N ILE A 99 5.96 17.36 3.20
CA ILE A 99 5.05 17.03 2.10
C ILE A 99 3.59 17.25 2.53
N ALA A 100 3.20 16.69 3.68
CA ALA A 100 1.83 16.71 4.16
C ALA A 100 1.33 18.12 4.51
N THR A 101 2.21 18.99 5.01
CA THR A 101 1.89 20.39 5.35
C THR A 101 1.55 21.24 4.13
N GLN A 102 2.00 20.85 2.92
CA GLN A 102 1.65 21.51 1.67
C GLN A 102 0.23 21.16 1.17
N ILE A 103 -0.47 20.23 1.85
CA ILE A 103 -1.80 19.77 1.47
C ILE A 103 -2.81 20.26 2.52
N PRO A 104 -3.54 21.36 2.27
CA PRO A 104 -4.50 21.90 3.22
C PRO A 104 -5.54 20.87 3.65
N GLY A 105 -5.79 20.78 4.97
CA GLY A 105 -6.76 19.84 5.54
C GLY A 105 -6.30 18.37 5.62
N PHE A 106 -5.13 18.02 5.08
CA PHE A 106 -4.64 16.64 5.14
C PHE A 106 -4.08 16.29 6.53
N SER A 107 -4.72 15.31 7.17
CA SER A 107 -4.40 14.88 8.54
C SER A 107 -4.12 13.38 8.67
N TYR A 108 -4.52 12.55 7.70
CA TYR A 108 -4.36 11.10 7.77
C TYR A 108 -4.41 10.49 6.36
N GLY A 109 -3.48 9.61 6.05
CA GLY A 109 -3.51 8.88 4.79
C GLY A 109 -2.30 8.00 4.50
N ARG A 110 -2.31 7.39 3.32
CA ARG A 110 -1.22 6.58 2.78
C ARG A 110 -0.64 7.23 1.54
N PHE A 111 0.68 7.40 1.55
CA PHE A 111 1.44 7.74 0.35
C PHE A 111 1.96 6.44 -0.27
N ASP A 112 1.59 6.19 -1.52
CA ASP A 112 2.24 5.17 -2.35
C ASP A 112 3.30 5.89 -3.20
N ILE A 113 4.54 5.45 -3.08
CA ILE A 113 5.70 6.14 -3.66
C ILE A 113 6.59 5.17 -4.45
N LYS A 114 7.39 5.74 -5.36
CA LYS A 114 8.58 5.10 -5.92
C LYS A 114 9.80 5.95 -5.58
N CYS A 115 10.88 5.32 -5.15
CA CYS A 115 12.14 5.98 -4.82
C CYS A 115 13.31 5.12 -5.29
N THR A 116 14.47 5.74 -5.54
CA THR A 116 15.69 5.01 -5.91
C THR A 116 16.20 4.15 -4.74
N ASN A 117 16.19 4.72 -3.53
CA ASN A 117 16.56 4.03 -2.29
C ASN A 117 15.95 4.77 -1.08
N LEU A 118 16.00 4.14 0.09
CA LEU A 118 15.42 4.69 1.32
C LEU A 118 16.15 5.94 1.83
N GLU A 119 17.46 6.04 1.65
CA GLU A 119 18.23 7.17 2.14
C GLU A 119 17.93 8.46 1.36
N ASP A 120 17.78 8.36 0.04
CA ASP A 120 17.31 9.45 -0.80
C ASP A 120 15.91 9.90 -0.36
N LEU A 121 15.00 8.95 -0.11
CA LEU A 121 13.65 9.25 0.38
C LEU A 121 13.68 10.00 1.71
N LYS A 122 14.51 9.58 2.67
CA LYS A 122 14.64 10.26 3.97
C LYS A 122 15.14 11.69 3.83
N GLN A 123 16.00 11.95 2.85
CA GLN A 123 16.49 13.30 2.50
C GLN A 123 15.51 14.09 1.62
N GLY A 124 14.38 13.50 1.22
CA GLY A 124 13.40 14.12 0.34
C GLY A 124 13.87 14.28 -1.11
N LYS A 125 14.75 13.39 -1.58
CA LYS A 125 15.35 13.38 -2.92
C LYS A 125 14.91 12.13 -3.71
N ASN A 126 14.96 12.21 -5.03
CA ASN A 126 14.85 11.07 -5.95
C ASN A 126 13.66 10.11 -5.69
N PHE A 127 12.49 10.67 -5.37
CA PHE A 127 11.25 9.92 -5.22
C PHE A 127 10.09 10.61 -5.93
N LYS A 128 9.06 9.81 -6.24
CA LYS A 128 7.79 10.27 -6.80
C LYS A 128 6.65 9.73 -5.96
N ILE A 129 5.65 10.57 -5.69
CA ILE A 129 4.38 10.16 -5.10
C ILE A 129 3.47 9.74 -6.26
N ILE A 130 2.99 8.50 -6.20
CA ILE A 130 2.12 7.91 -7.22
C ILE A 130 0.65 8.12 -6.84
N GLU A 131 0.35 7.94 -5.56
CA GLU A 131 -1.02 8.03 -5.05
C GLU A 131 -1.00 8.54 -3.61
N LEU A 132 -2.00 9.35 -3.27
CA LEU A 132 -2.32 9.74 -1.91
C LEU A 132 -3.73 9.25 -1.57
N ASN A 133 -3.80 8.28 -0.67
CA ASN A 133 -5.05 7.75 -0.15
C ASN A 133 -5.44 8.44 1.16
N GLY A 134 -6.73 8.72 1.35
CA GLY A 134 -7.27 9.32 2.57
C GLY A 134 -7.63 8.29 3.67
N VAL A 135 -8.70 8.58 4.41
CA VAL A 135 -9.13 7.82 5.61
C VAL A 135 -9.42 6.34 5.36
N CYS A 136 -9.81 5.96 4.14
CA CYS A 136 -10.09 4.58 3.77
C CYS A 136 -8.82 3.73 3.52
N SER A 137 -7.63 4.30 3.74
CA SER A 137 -6.38 3.55 3.63
C SER A 137 -6.05 2.79 4.91
N GLU A 138 -5.59 1.55 4.72
CA GLU A 138 -5.12 0.68 5.79
C GLU A 138 -3.59 0.68 5.90
N PRO A 139 -3.04 0.43 7.10
CA PRO A 139 -1.61 0.26 7.32
C PRO A 139 -1.13 -1.09 6.76
N THR A 140 -0.63 -1.09 5.53
CA THR A 140 -0.32 -2.33 4.79
C THR A 140 0.84 -3.16 5.35
N HIS A 141 1.59 -2.68 6.36
CA HIS A 141 2.63 -3.48 7.02
C HIS A 141 2.05 -4.67 7.81
N ILE A 142 0.76 -4.64 8.12
CA ILE A 142 0.07 -5.73 8.81
C ILE A 142 0.02 -7.03 7.99
N TYR A 143 0.27 -6.95 6.67
CA TYR A 143 0.30 -8.11 5.77
C TYR A 143 1.68 -8.78 5.68
N ASP A 144 2.65 -8.33 6.47
CA ASP A 144 3.94 -8.99 6.57
C ASP A 144 3.80 -10.40 7.16
N GLN A 145 4.29 -11.41 6.45
CA GLN A 145 4.13 -12.82 6.82
C GLN A 145 5.03 -13.28 7.98
N THR A 146 6.04 -12.49 8.34
CA THR A 146 7.08 -12.84 9.31
C THR A 146 6.91 -12.10 10.63
N LEU A 147 6.54 -10.82 10.58
CA LEU A 147 6.48 -9.92 11.73
C LEU A 147 5.05 -9.64 12.18
N SER A 148 4.05 -9.91 11.34
CA SER A 148 2.64 -9.71 11.69
C SER A 148 1.97 -11.02 12.09
N THR A 149 0.96 -10.89 12.95
CA THR A 149 0.03 -11.96 13.31
C THR A 149 -1.38 -11.42 13.24
N TYR A 150 -2.39 -12.29 13.20
CA TYR A 150 -3.79 -11.86 13.18
C TYR A 150 -4.11 -10.83 14.29
N PHE A 151 -3.75 -11.11 15.54
CA PHE A 151 -4.03 -10.20 16.65
C PHE A 151 -3.23 -8.88 16.57
N ARG A 152 -1.98 -8.91 16.06
CA ARG A 152 -1.21 -7.69 15.81
C ARG A 152 -1.84 -6.83 14.72
N ALA A 153 -2.33 -7.45 13.65
CA ALA A 153 -3.04 -6.76 12.58
C ALA A 153 -4.30 -6.08 13.09
N ILE A 154 -5.14 -6.80 13.84
CA ILE A 154 -6.35 -6.24 14.48
C ILE A 154 -6.00 -5.10 15.44
N GLY A 155 -5.01 -5.28 16.32
CA GLY A 155 -4.58 -4.24 17.25
C GLY A 155 -4.11 -2.97 16.51
N THR A 156 -3.40 -3.13 15.41
CA THR A 156 -2.93 -2.03 14.56
C THR A 156 -4.11 -1.29 13.91
N ILE A 157 -5.11 -2.02 13.38
CA ILE A 157 -6.31 -1.43 12.79
C ILE A 157 -7.09 -0.63 13.83
N MET A 158 -7.33 -1.19 15.02
CA MET A 158 -8.05 -0.53 16.11
C MET A 158 -7.34 0.75 16.58
N TRP A 159 -6.01 0.71 16.66
CA TRP A 159 -5.22 1.89 16.99
C TRP A 159 -5.31 2.97 15.90
N HIS A 160 -5.29 2.58 14.62
CA HIS A 160 -5.50 3.50 13.50
C HIS A 160 -6.91 4.12 13.52
N TRP A 161 -7.95 3.36 13.84
CA TRP A 161 -9.30 3.94 14.03
C TRP A 161 -9.36 4.94 15.19
N THR A 162 -8.61 4.69 16.26
CA THR A 162 -8.47 5.65 17.36
C THR A 162 -7.82 6.95 16.89
N ILE A 163 -6.80 6.89 16.02
CA ILE A 163 -6.20 8.08 15.39
C ILE A 163 -7.22 8.82 14.54
N VAL A 164 -7.92 8.12 13.65
CA VAL A 164 -8.95 8.71 12.77
C VAL A 164 -10.02 9.42 13.59
N ARG A 165 -10.52 8.79 14.66
CA ARG A 165 -11.48 9.41 15.59
C ARG A 165 -10.91 10.68 16.22
N ARG A 166 -9.64 10.68 16.66
CA ARG A 166 -8.98 11.85 17.26
C ARG A 166 -8.83 12.99 16.25
N VAL A 167 -8.44 12.69 15.02
CA VAL A 167 -8.37 13.66 13.91
C VAL A 167 -9.74 14.26 13.64
N ALA A 168 -10.77 13.42 13.49
CA ALA A 168 -12.14 13.88 13.24
C ALA A 168 -12.65 14.80 14.36
N ALA A 169 -12.46 14.41 15.62
CA ALA A 169 -12.86 15.23 16.76
C ALA A 169 -12.08 16.55 16.85
N ALA A 170 -10.80 16.56 16.49
CA ALA A 170 -10.00 17.78 16.45
C ALA A 170 -10.45 18.72 15.32
N ASN A 171 -10.71 18.19 14.12
CA ASN A 171 -11.28 18.96 13.02
C ASN A 171 -12.64 19.54 13.41
N HIS A 172 -13.47 18.78 14.12
CA HIS A 172 -14.76 19.26 14.57
C HIS A 172 -14.67 20.43 15.55
N ARG A 173 -13.74 20.35 16.52
CA ARG A 173 -13.45 21.48 17.42
C ARG A 173 -12.94 22.71 16.68
N ASN A 174 -12.30 22.53 15.53
CA ASN A 174 -11.84 23.60 14.65
C ASN A 174 -12.94 24.09 13.67
N GLY A 175 -14.20 23.69 13.86
CA GLY A 175 -15.35 24.19 13.09
C GLY A 175 -15.77 23.31 11.91
N VAL A 176 -15.14 22.15 11.68
CA VAL A 176 -15.58 21.22 10.63
C VAL A 176 -16.77 20.39 11.11
N ALA A 177 -17.95 20.60 10.56
CA ALA A 177 -19.11 19.79 10.92
C ALA A 177 -18.88 18.30 10.58
N TYR A 178 -19.42 17.40 11.43
CA TYR A 178 -19.55 16.00 11.03
C TYR A 178 -20.52 15.90 9.86
N LEU A 179 -20.31 14.90 9.01
CA LEU A 179 -21.28 14.51 7.99
C LEU A 179 -22.58 14.10 8.68
N SER A 180 -23.69 14.72 8.29
CA SER A 180 -25.01 14.27 8.74
C SER A 180 -25.43 12.99 8.03
N GLU A 181 -26.35 12.22 8.62
CA GLU A 181 -26.86 10.99 8.01
C GLU A 181 -27.40 11.19 6.58
N PRO A 182 -28.19 12.25 6.28
CA PRO A 182 -28.66 12.51 4.92
C PRO A 182 -27.51 12.78 3.93
N GLN A 183 -26.48 13.52 4.36
CA GLN A 183 -25.30 13.78 3.53
C GLN A 183 -24.53 12.49 3.26
N MET A 184 -24.39 11.62 4.27
CA MET A 184 -23.74 10.31 4.13
C MET A 184 -24.49 9.42 3.14
N ILE A 185 -25.82 9.32 3.25
CA ILE A 185 -26.66 8.55 2.32
C ILE A 185 -26.49 9.07 0.89
N ARG A 186 -26.52 10.40 0.70
CA ARG A 186 -26.31 11.02 -0.62
C ARG A 186 -24.93 10.71 -1.20
N LEU A 187 -23.89 10.75 -0.36
CA LEU A 187 -22.52 10.44 -0.77
C LEU A 187 -22.38 8.97 -1.19
N LEU A 188 -22.95 8.04 -0.41
CA LEU A 188 -22.97 6.62 -0.73
C LEU A 188 -23.73 6.34 -2.03
N GLY A 189 -24.87 7.00 -2.25
CA GLY A 189 -25.61 6.94 -3.51
C GLY A 189 -24.78 7.41 -4.69
N GLY A 190 -24.12 8.57 -4.55
CA GLY A 190 -23.23 9.11 -5.58
C GLY A 190 -22.04 8.20 -5.92
N LEU A 191 -21.42 7.58 -4.90
CA LEU A 191 -20.37 6.59 -5.09
C LEU A 191 -20.86 5.36 -5.85
N ARG A 192 -22.08 4.88 -5.54
CA ARG A 192 -22.70 3.76 -6.27
C ARG A 192 -22.92 4.10 -7.74
N ASP A 193 -23.43 5.30 -8.03
CA ASP A 193 -23.67 5.75 -9.41
C ASP A 193 -22.37 5.96 -10.18
N TYR A 194 -21.34 6.53 -9.54
CA TYR A 194 -20.00 6.66 -10.08
C TYR A 194 -19.41 5.29 -10.47
N HIS A 195 -19.46 4.31 -9.55
CA HIS A 195 -19.01 2.95 -9.85
C HIS A 195 -19.81 2.29 -10.98
N ARG A 196 -21.13 2.54 -11.09
CA ARG A 196 -21.94 2.04 -12.21
C ARG A 196 -21.45 2.63 -13.54
N LYS A 197 -21.16 3.93 -13.58
CA LYS A 197 -20.63 4.62 -14.77
C LYS A 197 -19.26 4.10 -15.16
N ILE A 198 -18.34 3.94 -14.21
CA ILE A 198 -17.02 3.34 -14.48
C ILE A 198 -17.16 1.93 -15.04
N LYS A 199 -17.98 1.07 -14.43
CA LYS A 199 -18.21 -0.29 -14.94
C LYS A 199 -18.78 -0.29 -16.35
N ALA A 200 -19.66 0.64 -16.68
CA ALA A 200 -20.19 0.79 -18.04
C ALA A 200 -19.10 1.26 -19.02
N ALA A 201 -18.24 2.20 -18.62
CA ALA A 201 -17.16 2.71 -19.46
C ALA A 201 -15.98 1.73 -19.65
N LEU A 202 -15.74 0.85 -18.67
CA LEU A 202 -14.71 -0.19 -18.72
C LEU A 202 -15.19 -1.49 -19.40
N LYS A 203 -16.46 -1.57 -19.81
CA LYS A 203 -16.89 -2.58 -20.79
C LYS A 203 -16.30 -2.21 -22.16
N ILE A 204 -15.02 -2.50 -22.31
CA ILE A 204 -14.33 -2.70 -23.59
C ILE A 204 -14.78 -4.09 -24.06
N GLU A 205 -15.27 -4.18 -25.31
CA GLU A 205 -15.55 -5.46 -25.99
C GLU A 205 -14.33 -6.37 -26.04
#